data_AF-A0A855A0L1-F1
#
_entry.id   AF-A0A855A0L1-F1
#
_cell.length_a   1.000
_cell.length_b   1.000
_cell.length_c   1.000
_cell.angle_alpha   90.00
_cell.angle_beta   90.00
_cell.angle_gamma   90.00
#
_symmetry.space_group_name_H-M   'P 1'
#
loop_
_entity.id
_entity.type
_entity.pdbx_description
1 polymer ?
#
loop_
_entity_poly.entity_id
_entity_poly.type
_entity_poly.pdbx_seq_one_letter_code
_entity_poly.pdbx_strand_id
1 'polypeptide(L)'
;MNNDMSVLRELQIVELKILKEVVRICEKHSLEYFAIDGTLLGAVRHGGFIPWDDDVDIGLPRDSFERFVELAPKELPSSMSINYFKYHEDDDKELSYGVRVYCNDLKIIQHVTENSQPHDVNIDIMQLDGMPKGKLKNKLHQYHLLGLKALAKMTQPETIGTHLQNRPAIDRVLIFLAKHCNPFRKMNTKKMYLRLDRCLKKYDVRTSGQVFIFISDYRFREMFSRDCYFPFRELPFEDMVIRCPAQSEKVLEGLYGNFMEYPPESARKSRHRVEIIRD
;
A
#
# COMPACT_ATOMS: atom_id res chain seq x y z
N MET A 1 -12.10 4.19 27.56
CA MET A 1 -10.76 4.13 26.94
C MET A 1 -10.16 2.72 26.85
N ASN A 2 -10.69 1.69 27.54
CA ASN A 2 -10.12 0.33 27.46
C ASN A 2 -10.59 -0.55 26.28
N ASN A 3 -11.75 -0.28 25.68
CA ASN A 3 -12.33 -1.16 24.66
C ASN A 3 -11.70 -0.98 23.25
N ASP A 4 -11.32 0.25 22.89
CA ASP A 4 -10.73 0.53 21.58
C ASP A 4 -9.31 -0.04 21.45
N MET A 5 -8.54 -0.02 22.54
CA MET A 5 -7.20 -0.61 22.58
C MET A 5 -7.23 -2.14 22.50
N SER A 6 -8.27 -2.80 23.04
CA SER A 6 -8.43 -4.26 22.87
C SER A 6 -8.82 -4.63 21.45
N VAL A 7 -9.74 -3.86 20.83
CA VAL A 7 -10.13 -4.05 19.41
C VAL A 7 -8.93 -3.91 18.48
N LEU A 8 -8.15 -2.86 18.66
CA LEU A 8 -6.98 -2.63 17.82
C LEU A 8 -5.93 -3.74 17.99
N ARG A 9 -5.72 -4.22 19.22
CA ARG A 9 -4.76 -5.30 19.44
C ARG A 9 -5.23 -6.63 18.83
N GLU A 10 -6.52 -6.92 18.88
CA GLU A 10 -7.12 -8.08 18.19
C GLU A 10 -6.85 -8.01 16.67
N LEU A 11 -7.03 -6.83 16.06
CA LEU A 11 -6.70 -6.59 14.65
C LEU A 11 -5.20 -6.84 14.37
N GLN A 12 -4.31 -6.19 15.12
CA GLN A 12 -2.85 -6.29 14.94
C GLN A 12 -2.33 -7.72 15.05
N ILE A 13 -2.94 -8.56 15.90
CA ILE A 13 -2.58 -9.99 16.01
C ILE A 13 -2.88 -10.73 14.71
N VAL A 14 -4.01 -10.45 14.07
CA VAL A 14 -4.37 -11.06 12.77
C VAL A 14 -3.51 -10.50 11.65
N GLU A 15 -3.21 -9.20 11.64
CA GLU A 15 -2.28 -8.60 10.68
C GLU A 15 -0.87 -9.18 10.79
N LEU A 16 -0.37 -9.38 12.02
CA LEU A 16 0.91 -10.04 12.27
C LEU A 16 0.92 -11.49 11.75
N LYS A 17 -0.19 -12.22 11.90
CA LYS A 17 -0.36 -13.56 11.35
C LYS A 17 -0.23 -13.55 9.82
N ILE A 18 -0.89 -12.59 9.15
CA ILE A 18 -0.78 -12.43 7.69
C ILE A 18 0.66 -12.08 7.29
N LEU A 19 1.27 -11.12 7.98
CA LEU A 19 2.64 -10.70 7.72
C LEU A 19 3.62 -11.86 7.81
N LYS A 20 3.52 -12.69 8.85
CA LYS A 20 4.35 -13.90 9.01
C LYS A 20 4.20 -14.88 7.85
N GLU A 21 2.99 -15.10 7.34
CA GLU A 21 2.78 -15.98 6.18
C GLU A 21 3.37 -15.39 4.89
N VAL A 22 3.23 -14.08 4.69
CA VAL A 22 3.86 -13.39 3.55
C VAL A 22 5.38 -13.48 3.62
N VAL A 23 5.96 -13.25 4.81
CA VAL A 23 7.40 -13.38 5.07
C VAL A 23 7.86 -14.81 4.83
N ARG A 24 7.14 -15.82 5.33
CA ARG A 24 7.46 -17.24 5.09
C ARG A 24 7.56 -17.56 3.60
N ILE A 25 6.60 -17.09 2.79
CA ILE A 25 6.62 -17.28 1.33
C ILE A 25 7.83 -16.57 0.72
N CYS A 26 8.09 -15.33 1.15
CA CYS A 26 9.22 -14.57 0.65
C CYS A 26 10.56 -15.26 0.96
N GLU A 27 10.79 -15.66 2.20
CA GLU A 27 12.02 -16.32 2.62
C GLU A 27 12.23 -17.66 1.93
N LYS A 28 11.19 -18.50 1.88
CA LYS A 28 11.23 -19.81 1.20
C LYS A 28 11.67 -19.69 -0.27
N HIS A 29 11.30 -18.60 -0.95
CA HIS A 29 11.58 -18.38 -2.37
C HIS A 29 12.67 -17.36 -2.65
N SER A 30 13.38 -16.91 -1.60
CA SER A 30 14.42 -15.87 -1.68
C SER A 30 13.91 -14.60 -2.35
N LEU A 31 12.69 -14.18 -2.00
CA LEU A 31 12.09 -12.92 -2.42
C LEU A 31 12.47 -11.84 -1.40
N GLU A 32 12.85 -10.69 -1.92
CA GLU A 32 13.11 -9.51 -1.12
C GLU A 32 11.80 -8.80 -0.77
N TYR A 33 11.71 -8.34 0.46
CA TYR A 33 10.60 -7.54 0.99
C TYR A 33 11.16 -6.60 2.06
N PHE A 34 10.41 -5.56 2.42
CA PHE A 34 10.78 -4.63 3.47
C PHE A 34 9.54 -3.90 4.03
N ALA A 35 9.58 -3.48 5.29
CA ALA A 35 8.58 -2.63 5.90
C ALA A 35 8.58 -1.23 5.28
N ILE A 36 7.40 -0.64 5.10
CA ILE A 36 7.23 0.72 4.59
C ILE A 36 6.31 1.53 5.51
N ASP A 37 6.24 2.85 5.28
CA ASP A 37 5.30 3.76 5.92
C ASP A 37 5.15 3.54 7.45
N GLY A 38 3.92 3.34 7.94
CA GLY A 38 3.61 3.17 9.37
C GLY A 38 4.28 1.94 9.99
N THR A 39 4.35 0.83 9.23
CA THR A 39 5.04 -0.39 9.66
C THR A 39 6.53 -0.18 9.85
N LEU A 40 7.19 0.55 8.94
CA LEU A 40 8.61 0.92 9.08
C LEU A 40 8.84 1.80 10.30
N LEU A 41 7.97 2.79 10.51
CA LEU A 41 8.02 3.66 11.67
C LEU A 41 7.83 2.88 12.97
N GLY A 42 6.91 1.92 12.99
CA GLY A 42 6.71 0.97 14.09
C GLY A 42 7.97 0.18 14.41
N ALA A 43 8.57 -0.46 13.41
CA ALA A 43 9.81 -1.22 13.57
C ALA A 43 10.95 -0.38 14.17
N VAL A 44 11.17 0.82 13.63
CA VAL A 44 12.27 1.70 14.09
C VAL A 44 12.01 2.29 15.48
N ARG A 45 10.77 2.72 15.77
CA ARG A 45 10.47 3.52 16.97
C ARG A 45 9.94 2.71 18.14
N HIS A 46 9.23 1.62 17.87
CA HIS A 46 8.56 0.80 18.89
C HIS A 46 9.06 -0.65 18.93
N GLY A 47 9.79 -1.11 17.91
CA GLY A 47 10.14 -2.53 17.77
C GLY A 47 8.93 -3.43 17.50
N GLY A 48 7.86 -2.87 16.92
CA GLY A 48 6.57 -3.53 16.72
C GLY A 48 5.55 -2.55 16.17
N PHE A 49 4.26 -2.85 16.34
CA PHE A 49 3.19 -1.93 15.92
C PHE A 49 3.29 -0.60 16.66
N ILE A 50 2.94 0.48 15.97
CA ILE A 50 2.60 1.73 16.65
C ILE A 50 1.27 1.47 17.40
N PRO A 51 1.14 1.83 18.69
CA PRO A 51 -0.01 1.40 19.51
C PRO A 51 -1.40 1.85 19.03
N TRP A 52 -1.47 2.81 18.12
CA TRP A 52 -2.71 3.36 17.57
C TRP A 52 -2.82 3.19 16.05
N ASP A 53 -1.98 2.35 15.44
CA ASP A 53 -1.94 2.11 13.99
C ASP A 53 -2.72 0.84 13.65
N ASP A 54 -3.45 0.87 12.53
CA ASP A 54 -4.50 -0.09 12.18
C ASP A 54 -4.36 -0.71 10.78
N ASP A 55 -3.15 -0.65 10.23
CA ASP A 55 -2.76 -1.28 8.98
C ASP A 55 -1.31 -1.79 9.03
N VAL A 56 -0.99 -2.69 8.09
CA VAL A 56 0.38 -3.14 7.83
C VAL A 56 0.68 -2.96 6.35
N ASP A 57 1.79 -2.27 6.09
CA ASP A 57 2.29 -2.02 4.74
C ASP A 57 3.69 -2.62 4.57
N ILE A 58 3.87 -3.41 3.52
CA ILE A 58 5.19 -3.88 3.09
C ILE A 58 5.43 -3.56 1.62
N GLY A 59 6.70 -3.30 1.29
CA GLY A 59 7.20 -3.11 -0.05
C GLY A 59 7.94 -4.36 -0.55
N LEU A 60 7.73 -4.71 -1.82
CA LEU A 60 8.56 -5.69 -2.54
C LEU A 60 9.20 -5.02 -3.77
N PRO A 61 10.50 -5.23 -4.03
CA PRO A 61 11.09 -4.90 -5.33
C PRO A 61 10.32 -5.61 -6.46
N ARG A 62 10.20 -4.94 -7.61
CA ARG A 62 9.33 -5.41 -8.70
C ARG A 62 9.53 -6.87 -9.11
N ASP A 63 10.77 -7.34 -9.18
CA ASP A 63 11.11 -8.74 -9.49
C ASP A 63 10.55 -9.72 -8.44
N SER A 64 10.72 -9.40 -7.16
CA SER A 64 10.19 -10.17 -6.03
C SER A 64 8.67 -10.12 -5.99
N PHE A 65 8.07 -8.95 -6.26
CA PHE A 65 6.62 -8.78 -6.32
C PHE A 65 5.97 -9.66 -7.38
N GLU A 66 6.49 -9.68 -8.62
CA GLU A 66 5.90 -10.50 -9.69
C GLU A 66 5.97 -12.00 -9.35
N ARG A 67 7.07 -12.45 -8.76
CA ARG A 67 7.19 -13.84 -8.28
C ARG A 67 6.23 -14.12 -7.11
N PHE A 68 6.09 -13.20 -6.17
CA PHE A 68 5.22 -13.35 -5.02
C PHE A 68 3.76 -13.55 -5.44
N VAL A 69 3.23 -12.72 -6.34
CA VAL A 69 1.83 -12.85 -6.80
C VAL A 69 1.60 -14.13 -7.63
N GLU A 70 2.63 -14.77 -8.17
CA GLU A 70 2.48 -16.08 -8.83
C GLU A 70 2.46 -17.26 -7.84
N LEU A 71 3.11 -17.09 -6.67
CA LEU A 71 3.29 -18.10 -5.65
C LEU A 71 2.20 -18.04 -4.57
N ALA A 72 1.80 -16.83 -4.16
CA ALA A 72 0.89 -16.62 -3.05
C ALA A 72 -0.44 -17.40 -3.17
N PRO A 73 -1.14 -17.43 -4.32
CA PRO A 73 -2.38 -18.22 -4.45
C PRO A 73 -2.21 -19.74 -4.23
N LYS A 74 -0.98 -20.25 -4.35
CA LYS A 74 -0.66 -21.68 -4.22
C LYS A 74 -0.14 -22.05 -2.83
N GLU A 75 0.35 -21.06 -2.08
CA GLU A 75 1.07 -21.28 -0.82
C GLU A 75 0.43 -20.64 0.40
N LEU A 76 -0.50 -19.70 0.20
CA LEU A 76 -1.30 -19.17 1.30
C LEU A 76 -2.19 -20.29 1.88
N PRO A 77 -2.36 -20.33 3.21
CA PRO A 77 -3.28 -21.27 3.84
C PRO A 77 -4.72 -20.98 3.43
N SER A 78 -5.62 -21.95 3.60
CA SER A 78 -7.05 -21.82 3.23
C SER A 78 -7.79 -20.70 3.96
N SER A 79 -7.27 -20.22 5.09
CA SER A 79 -7.81 -19.07 5.83
C SER A 79 -7.36 -17.72 5.26
N MET A 80 -6.54 -17.71 4.20
CA MET A 80 -6.01 -16.50 3.59
C MET A 80 -6.22 -16.48 2.08
N SER A 81 -6.32 -15.28 1.52
CA SER A 81 -6.43 -15.07 0.08
C SER A 81 -5.69 -13.81 -0.34
N ILE A 82 -5.44 -13.67 -1.64
CA ILE A 82 -4.77 -12.49 -2.20
C ILE A 82 -5.68 -11.82 -3.23
N ASN A 83 -5.85 -10.50 -3.10
CA ASN A 83 -6.49 -9.69 -4.12
C ASN A 83 -5.42 -8.99 -4.97
N TYR A 84 -5.52 -9.19 -6.28
CA TYR A 84 -4.70 -8.51 -7.27
C TYR A 84 -5.49 -8.28 -8.54
N PHE A 85 -5.50 -7.05 -9.07
CA PHE A 85 -6.32 -6.67 -10.23
C PHE A 85 -6.12 -7.55 -11.48
N LYS A 86 -5.00 -8.27 -11.62
CA LYS A 86 -4.78 -9.17 -12.76
C LYS A 86 -5.57 -10.47 -12.68
N TYR A 87 -5.98 -10.89 -11.48
CA TYR A 87 -6.82 -12.09 -11.30
C TYR A 87 -8.28 -11.84 -11.65
N HIS A 88 -8.71 -10.58 -11.64
CA HIS A 88 -10.07 -10.16 -11.94
C HIS A 88 -10.41 -10.26 -13.42
N GLU A 89 -11.69 -10.34 -13.74
CA GLU A 89 -12.17 -10.37 -15.13
C GLU A 89 -12.05 -8.99 -15.80
N ASP A 90 -12.18 -8.97 -17.13
CA ASP A 90 -11.98 -7.75 -17.91
C ASP A 90 -13.11 -6.71 -17.70
N ASP A 91 -14.30 -7.14 -17.27
CA ASP A 91 -15.48 -6.32 -17.05
C ASP A 91 -15.71 -5.90 -15.59
N ASP A 92 -14.88 -6.37 -14.66
CA ASP A 92 -14.87 -5.93 -13.26
C ASP A 92 -14.65 -4.41 -13.16
N LYS A 93 -15.54 -3.73 -12.44
CA LYS A 93 -15.60 -2.25 -12.38
C LYS A 93 -14.99 -1.65 -11.12
N GLU A 94 -14.66 -2.48 -10.13
CA GLU A 94 -14.11 -2.04 -8.85
C GLU A 94 -12.74 -2.67 -8.61
N LEU A 95 -11.77 -2.23 -9.40
CA LEU A 95 -10.40 -2.75 -9.32
C LEU A 95 -9.51 -1.81 -8.49
N SER A 96 -8.72 -2.40 -7.63
CA SER A 96 -7.61 -1.72 -6.95
C SER A 96 -6.29 -2.18 -7.54
N TYR A 97 -5.38 -1.24 -7.82
CA TYR A 97 -4.02 -1.61 -8.21
C TYR A 97 -3.18 -2.07 -7.00
N GLY A 98 -3.54 -1.64 -5.78
CA GLY A 98 -2.91 -2.15 -4.56
C GLY A 98 -3.17 -3.64 -4.41
N VAL A 99 -2.19 -4.36 -3.87
CA VAL A 99 -2.30 -5.81 -3.61
C VAL A 99 -2.53 -6.00 -2.14
N ARG A 100 -3.49 -6.85 -1.80
CA ARG A 100 -3.84 -7.15 -0.40
C ARG A 100 -3.85 -8.63 -0.16
N VAL A 101 -3.36 -9.03 1.00
CA VAL A 101 -3.53 -10.40 1.51
C VAL A 101 -4.52 -10.34 2.65
N TYR A 102 -5.61 -11.09 2.52
CA TYR A 102 -6.72 -11.14 3.48
C TYR A 102 -6.62 -12.39 4.36
N CYS A 103 -7.13 -12.31 5.59
CA CYS A 103 -7.35 -13.45 6.48
C CYS A 103 -8.77 -13.42 7.05
N ASN A 104 -9.48 -14.54 6.91
CA ASN A 104 -10.88 -14.68 7.33
C ASN A 104 -11.06 -15.07 8.82
N ASP A 105 -9.99 -15.08 9.62
CA ASP A 105 -10.05 -15.34 11.06
C ASP A 105 -10.84 -14.26 11.83
N LEU A 106 -10.93 -13.05 11.28
CA LEU A 106 -11.60 -11.91 11.89
C LEU A 106 -12.25 -11.03 10.82
N LYS A 107 -13.49 -10.60 11.09
CA LYS A 107 -14.20 -9.61 10.27
C LYS A 107 -14.21 -8.26 10.95
N ILE A 108 -13.91 -7.22 10.17
CA ILE A 108 -13.83 -5.85 10.65
C ILE A 108 -14.60 -4.90 9.74
N ILE A 109 -14.96 -3.74 10.27
CA ILE A 109 -15.31 -2.55 9.49
C ILE A 109 -14.24 -1.49 9.77
N GLN A 110 -13.57 -1.04 8.71
CA GLN A 110 -12.77 0.19 8.73
C GLN A 110 -13.64 1.34 8.21
N HIS A 111 -13.96 2.33 9.05
CA HIS A 111 -14.81 3.48 8.72
C HIS A 111 -14.09 4.54 7.87
N VAL A 112 -13.61 4.13 6.70
CA VAL A 112 -13.08 5.03 5.65
C VAL A 112 -14.17 5.91 5.04
N THR A 113 -15.42 5.40 4.98
CA THR A 113 -16.59 6.11 4.46
C THR A 113 -17.84 5.78 5.29
N GLU A 114 -18.91 6.56 5.11
CA GLU A 114 -20.20 6.31 5.78
C GLU A 114 -20.82 4.95 5.41
N ASN A 115 -20.48 4.39 4.23
CA ASN A 115 -21.00 3.13 3.72
C ASN A 115 -19.96 1.99 3.75
N SER A 116 -18.92 2.10 4.57
CA SER A 116 -17.91 1.05 4.72
C SER A 116 -18.56 -0.29 5.06
N GLN A 117 -18.24 -1.32 4.29
CA GLN A 117 -18.77 -2.67 4.46
C GLN A 117 -17.82 -3.54 5.29
N PRO A 118 -18.34 -4.55 6.02
CA PRO A 118 -17.51 -5.55 6.66
C PRO A 118 -16.59 -6.25 5.66
N HIS A 119 -15.35 -6.49 6.06
CA HIS A 119 -14.39 -7.26 5.29
C HIS A 119 -13.44 -8.05 6.20
N ASP A 120 -12.74 -9.01 5.61
CA ASP A 120 -11.70 -9.77 6.28
C ASP A 120 -10.49 -8.86 6.57
N VAL A 121 -9.75 -9.13 7.65
CA VAL A 121 -8.50 -8.41 7.97
C VAL A 121 -7.52 -8.56 6.82
N ASN A 122 -6.75 -7.52 6.50
CA ASN A 122 -5.76 -7.57 5.43
C ASN A 122 -4.50 -6.78 5.75
N ILE A 123 -3.44 -7.06 5.00
CA ILE A 123 -2.25 -6.22 4.90
C ILE A 123 -2.06 -5.78 3.45
N ASP A 124 -1.44 -4.62 3.24
CA ASP A 124 -1.16 -4.05 1.93
C ASP A 124 0.28 -4.38 1.48
N ILE A 125 0.40 -4.76 0.22
CA ILE A 125 1.66 -5.07 -0.45
C ILE A 125 1.84 -4.09 -1.61
N MET A 126 2.91 -3.29 -1.53
CA MET A 126 3.23 -2.29 -2.53
C MET A 126 4.48 -2.64 -3.33
N GLN A 127 4.54 -2.13 -4.56
CA GLN A 127 5.67 -2.38 -5.46
C GLN A 127 6.68 -1.24 -5.36
N LEU A 128 7.96 -1.60 -5.24
CA LEU A 128 9.08 -0.70 -5.42
C LEU A 128 9.54 -0.77 -6.88
N ASP A 129 9.44 0.35 -7.59
CA ASP A 129 9.78 0.47 -9.01
C ASP A 129 10.96 1.43 -9.23
N GLY A 130 11.64 1.27 -10.37
CA GLY A 130 12.75 2.13 -10.77
C GLY A 130 12.30 3.42 -11.45
N MET A 131 13.18 4.43 -11.46
CA MET A 131 12.97 5.70 -12.17
C MET A 131 14.05 5.94 -13.23
N PRO A 132 13.72 6.62 -14.35
CA PRO A 132 14.70 6.94 -15.37
C PRO A 132 15.76 7.90 -14.85
N LYS A 133 16.99 7.74 -15.36
CA LYS A 133 18.10 8.65 -15.10
C LYS A 133 17.86 10.01 -15.76
N GLY A 134 18.23 11.08 -15.03
CA GLY A 134 18.15 12.46 -15.50
C GLY A 134 16.85 13.18 -15.11
N LYS A 135 16.98 14.42 -14.62
CA LYS A 135 15.89 15.20 -14.02
C LYS A 135 14.68 15.37 -14.96
N LEU A 136 14.93 15.69 -16.23
CA LEU A 136 13.86 15.90 -17.22
C LEU A 136 13.09 14.61 -17.53
N LYS A 137 13.80 13.51 -17.83
CA LYS A 137 13.17 12.20 -18.10
C LYS A 137 12.39 11.71 -16.90
N ASN A 138 12.95 11.87 -15.70
CA ASN A 138 12.27 11.56 -14.44
C ASN A 138 10.97 12.35 -14.31
N LYS A 139 11.02 13.68 -14.46
CA LYS A 139 9.82 14.53 -14.33
C LYS A 139 8.74 14.21 -15.38
N LEU A 140 9.12 13.99 -16.64
CA LEU A 140 8.18 13.58 -17.69
C LEU A 140 7.54 12.24 -17.38
N HIS A 141 8.32 11.28 -16.86
CA HIS A 141 7.80 9.98 -16.45
C HIS A 141 6.81 10.10 -15.28
N GLN A 142 7.10 10.94 -14.28
CA GLN A 142 6.17 11.22 -13.18
C GLN A 142 4.82 11.73 -13.69
N TYR A 143 4.81 12.74 -14.58
CA TYR A 143 3.56 13.25 -15.16
C TYR A 143 2.82 12.20 -15.99
N HIS A 144 3.55 11.36 -16.73
CA HIS A 144 2.93 10.28 -17.49
C HIS A 144 2.26 9.24 -16.57
N LEU A 145 2.92 8.84 -15.49
CA LEU A 145 2.36 7.94 -14.48
C LEU A 145 1.12 8.53 -13.81
N LEU A 146 1.16 9.82 -13.43
CA LEU A 146 -0.01 10.52 -12.86
C LEU A 146 -1.18 10.54 -13.85
N GLY A 147 -0.92 10.82 -15.13
CA GLY A 147 -1.94 10.79 -16.18
C GLY A 147 -2.57 9.41 -16.35
N LEU A 148 -1.76 8.34 -16.33
CA LEU A 148 -2.25 6.96 -16.40
C LEU A 148 -3.06 6.57 -15.14
N LYS A 149 -2.62 6.95 -13.93
CA LYS A 149 -3.36 6.72 -12.67
C LYS A 149 -4.69 7.45 -12.70
N ALA A 150 -4.70 8.72 -13.15
CA ALA A 150 -5.92 9.50 -13.30
C ALA A 150 -6.89 8.85 -14.29
N LEU A 151 -6.40 8.45 -15.47
CA LEU A 151 -7.22 7.77 -16.48
C LEU A 151 -7.82 6.47 -15.96
N ALA A 152 -7.03 5.64 -15.27
CA ALA A 152 -7.53 4.39 -14.67
C ALA A 152 -8.58 4.65 -13.58
N LYS A 153 -8.41 5.67 -12.74
CA LYS A 153 -9.44 6.04 -11.74
C LYS A 153 -10.70 6.61 -12.39
N MET A 154 -10.59 7.33 -13.50
CA MET A 154 -11.73 7.87 -14.23
C MET A 154 -12.61 6.80 -14.89
N THR A 155 -12.14 5.56 -15.10
CA THR A 155 -13.01 4.47 -15.57
C THR A 155 -13.94 3.94 -14.47
N GLN A 156 -13.59 4.19 -13.20
CA GLN A 156 -14.30 3.75 -11.99
C GLN A 156 -14.53 4.93 -11.01
N PRO A 157 -15.23 5.99 -11.46
CA PRO A 157 -15.33 7.27 -10.76
C PRO A 157 -16.00 7.17 -9.37
N GLU A 158 -16.82 6.15 -9.12
CA GLU A 158 -17.45 5.91 -7.82
C GLU A 158 -16.45 5.50 -6.74
N THR A 159 -15.34 4.87 -7.13
CA THR A 159 -14.24 4.52 -6.22
C THR A 159 -13.36 5.72 -5.86
N ILE A 160 -13.59 6.89 -6.44
CA ILE A 160 -12.83 8.11 -6.14
C ILE A 160 -13.39 8.72 -4.86
N GLY A 161 -12.66 8.56 -3.75
CA GLY A 161 -13.01 9.16 -2.47
C GLY A 161 -13.16 10.68 -2.57
N THR A 162 -14.36 11.17 -2.27
CA THR A 162 -14.74 12.59 -2.29
C THR A 162 -14.25 13.36 -1.06
N HIS A 163 -13.77 12.65 -0.03
CA HIS A 163 -13.41 13.21 1.28
C HIS A 163 -11.94 13.64 1.42
N LEU A 164 -11.13 13.59 0.36
CA LEU A 164 -9.77 14.15 0.44
C LEU A 164 -9.86 15.66 0.66
N GLN A 165 -9.56 16.09 1.89
CA GLN A 165 -9.45 17.50 2.25
C GLN A 165 -8.42 18.17 1.31
N ASN A 166 -8.75 19.36 0.80
CA ASN A 166 -7.91 20.17 -0.11
C ASN A 166 -7.79 19.74 -1.59
N ARG A 167 -8.81 19.09 -2.18
CA ARG A 167 -8.84 18.91 -3.66
C ARG A 167 -9.02 20.26 -4.40
N PRO A 168 -8.20 20.55 -5.43
CA PRO A 168 -8.41 21.70 -6.32
C PRO A 168 -9.83 21.73 -6.92
N ALA A 169 -10.37 22.93 -7.16
CA ALA A 169 -11.72 23.10 -7.70
C ALA A 169 -11.92 22.40 -9.06
N ILE A 170 -10.89 22.41 -9.91
CA ILE A 170 -10.91 21.74 -11.21
C ILE A 170 -11.07 20.22 -11.09
N ASP A 171 -10.42 19.59 -10.11
CA ASP A 171 -10.53 18.15 -9.87
C ASP A 171 -11.96 17.78 -9.46
N ARG A 172 -12.63 18.63 -8.67
CA ARG A 172 -14.04 18.42 -8.29
C ARG A 172 -14.97 18.45 -9.51
N VAL A 173 -14.76 19.40 -10.43
CA VAL A 173 -15.53 19.49 -11.69
C VAL A 173 -15.25 18.26 -12.56
N LEU A 174 -14.00 17.87 -12.73
CA LEU A 174 -13.63 16.68 -13.52
C LEU A 174 -14.22 15.40 -12.95
N ILE A 175 -14.21 15.22 -11.62
CA ILE A 175 -14.84 14.06 -10.96
C ILE A 175 -16.36 14.11 -11.14
N PHE A 176 -16.99 15.27 -10.97
CA PHE A 176 -18.43 15.42 -11.18
C PHE A 176 -18.82 15.02 -12.60
N LEU A 177 -18.13 15.54 -13.61
CA LEU A 177 -18.34 15.17 -15.02
C LEU A 177 -18.05 13.69 -15.28
N ALA A 178 -17.00 13.15 -14.64
CA ALA A 178 -16.68 11.72 -14.70
C ALA A 178 -17.66 10.83 -13.94
N LYS A 179 -18.53 11.34 -13.06
CA LYS A 179 -19.63 10.56 -12.47
C LYS A 179 -20.90 10.61 -13.32
N HIS A 180 -21.20 11.77 -13.91
CA HIS A 180 -22.51 12.02 -14.54
C HIS A 180 -22.53 11.92 -16.07
N CYS A 181 -21.40 12.21 -16.74
CA CYS A 181 -21.35 12.34 -18.21
C CYS A 181 -20.40 11.34 -18.89
N ASN A 182 -19.81 10.43 -18.10
CA ASN A 182 -18.47 9.91 -18.34
C ASN A 182 -18.27 9.07 -19.62
N PRO A 183 -17.56 9.59 -20.64
CA PRO A 183 -17.20 8.79 -21.80
C PRO A 183 -16.20 7.65 -21.45
N PHE A 184 -15.46 7.77 -20.34
CA PHE A 184 -14.47 6.80 -19.89
C PHE A 184 -15.08 5.55 -19.23
N ARG A 185 -16.38 5.55 -18.89
CA ARG A 185 -17.05 4.37 -18.29
C ARG A 185 -17.12 3.15 -19.23
N LYS A 186 -17.04 3.40 -20.54
CA LYS A 186 -16.95 2.34 -21.56
C LYS A 186 -15.53 1.80 -21.74
N MET A 187 -14.53 2.46 -21.16
CA MET A 187 -13.16 1.97 -21.20
C MET A 187 -12.96 0.87 -20.18
N ASN A 188 -12.20 -0.15 -20.57
CA ASN A 188 -11.88 -1.27 -19.71
C ASN A 188 -10.86 -0.84 -18.64
N THR A 189 -11.28 -0.89 -17.38
CA THR A 189 -10.48 -0.51 -16.20
C THR A 189 -9.21 -1.34 -16.10
N LYS A 190 -9.32 -2.67 -16.23
CA LYS A 190 -8.17 -3.59 -16.18
C LYS A 190 -7.13 -3.25 -17.23
N LYS A 191 -7.53 -2.93 -18.46
CA LYS A 191 -6.62 -2.47 -19.53
C LYS A 191 -5.92 -1.16 -19.18
N MET A 192 -6.56 -0.24 -18.46
CA MET A 192 -5.90 0.99 -17.98
C MET A 192 -4.87 0.69 -16.89
N TYR A 193 -5.21 -0.18 -15.93
CA TYR A 193 -4.25 -0.64 -14.92
C TYR A 193 -3.10 -1.45 -15.53
N LEU A 194 -3.32 -2.26 -16.57
CA LEU A 194 -2.24 -2.95 -17.30
C LEU A 194 -1.31 -1.96 -18.04
N ARG A 195 -1.85 -0.86 -18.57
CA ARG A 195 -1.03 0.22 -19.16
C ARG A 195 -0.19 0.92 -18.10
N LEU A 196 -0.77 1.20 -16.94
CA LEU A 196 -0.05 1.75 -15.79
C LEU A 196 1.04 0.79 -15.31
N ASP A 197 0.71 -0.50 -15.11
CA ASP A 197 1.64 -1.56 -14.69
C ASP A 197 2.85 -1.65 -15.61
N ARG A 198 2.63 -1.66 -16.93
CA ARG A 198 3.70 -1.68 -17.93
C ARG A 198 4.59 -0.44 -17.84
N CYS A 199 4.01 0.71 -17.53
CA CYS A 199 4.76 1.95 -17.39
C CYS A 199 5.63 1.93 -16.13
N LEU A 200 5.11 1.45 -15.01
CA LEU A 200 5.82 1.31 -13.74
C LEU A 200 7.01 0.35 -13.85
N LYS A 201 6.82 -0.78 -14.54
CA LYS A 201 7.86 -1.80 -14.79
C LYS A 201 8.96 -1.38 -15.75
N LYS A 202 8.86 -0.20 -16.36
CA LYS A 202 9.75 0.20 -17.47
C LYS A 202 11.21 0.30 -17.04
N TYR A 203 11.47 0.64 -15.78
CA TYR A 203 12.81 0.84 -15.26
C TYR A 203 13.11 -0.14 -14.14
N ASP A 204 14.20 -0.88 -14.32
CA ASP A 204 14.64 -1.88 -13.39
C ASP A 204 15.16 -1.23 -12.09
N VAL A 205 14.72 -1.75 -10.95
CA VAL A 205 15.05 -1.26 -9.61
C VAL A 205 16.56 -1.33 -9.34
N ARG A 206 17.24 -2.37 -9.81
CA ARG A 206 18.67 -2.63 -9.55
C ARG A 206 19.59 -1.68 -10.31
N THR A 207 19.16 -1.20 -11.47
CA THR A 207 19.96 -0.29 -12.33
C THR A 207 19.57 1.18 -12.22
N SER A 208 18.44 1.47 -11.56
CA SER A 208 17.95 2.83 -11.33
C SER A 208 18.69 3.50 -10.18
N GLY A 209 18.97 4.80 -10.33
CA GLY A 209 19.57 5.61 -9.25
C GLY A 209 18.54 6.05 -8.20
N GLN A 210 17.27 6.17 -8.62
CA GLN A 210 16.15 6.47 -7.74
C GLN A 210 15.08 5.40 -7.90
N VAL A 211 14.40 5.12 -6.80
CA VAL A 211 13.31 4.15 -6.69
C VAL A 211 12.17 4.79 -5.91
N PHE A 212 10.96 4.26 -6.05
CA PHE A 212 9.76 4.84 -5.46
C PHE A 212 8.65 3.81 -5.34
N ILE A 213 7.70 4.10 -4.45
CA ILE A 213 6.45 3.37 -4.31
C ILE A 213 5.32 4.26 -4.86
N PHE A 214 4.70 3.86 -5.96
CA PHE A 214 3.79 4.75 -6.69
C PHE A 214 2.39 4.83 -6.09
N ILE A 215 1.96 3.74 -5.44
CA ILE A 215 0.58 3.55 -5.02
C ILE A 215 0.31 4.16 -3.65
N SER A 216 1.35 4.37 -2.86
CA SER A 216 1.29 5.05 -1.57
C SER A 216 0.67 6.45 -1.67
N ASP A 217 0.17 6.92 -0.54
CA ASP A 217 -0.38 8.27 -0.40
C ASP A 217 0.68 9.36 -0.60
N TYR A 218 1.96 9.03 -0.38
CA TYR A 218 3.10 9.93 -0.51
C TYR A 218 3.56 10.13 -1.96
N ARG A 219 3.22 9.22 -2.89
CA ARG A 219 3.58 9.30 -4.31
C ARG A 219 5.08 9.59 -4.48
N PHE A 220 5.45 10.64 -5.23
CA PHE A 220 6.85 10.98 -5.48
C PHE A 220 7.58 11.62 -4.29
N ARG A 221 6.90 11.87 -3.15
CA ARG A 221 7.59 12.20 -1.90
C ARG A 221 8.36 11.00 -1.35
N GLU A 222 7.92 9.80 -1.70
CA GLU A 222 8.57 8.54 -1.36
C GLU A 222 9.58 8.08 -2.43
N MET A 223 10.09 9.02 -3.23
CA MET A 223 11.15 8.73 -4.19
C MET A 223 12.52 8.99 -3.56
N PHE A 224 13.25 7.93 -3.26
CA PHE A 224 14.57 8.02 -2.63
C PHE A 224 15.67 7.44 -3.53
N SER A 225 16.93 7.62 -3.12
CA SER A 225 18.04 6.89 -3.74
C SER A 225 17.83 5.40 -3.55
N ARG A 226 18.25 4.59 -4.53
CA ARG A 226 18.26 3.13 -4.40
C ARG A 226 19.00 2.68 -3.13
N ASP A 227 20.08 3.36 -2.78
CA ASP A 227 20.91 3.02 -1.60
C ASP A 227 20.22 3.31 -0.26
N CYS A 228 19.09 4.04 -0.27
CA CYS A 228 18.26 4.16 0.93
C CYS A 228 17.56 2.84 1.27
N TYR A 229 17.29 2.00 0.27
CA TYR A 229 16.57 0.73 0.43
C TYR A 229 17.52 -0.46 0.54
N PHE A 230 18.55 -0.53 -0.31
CA PHE A 230 19.42 -1.71 -0.43
C PHE A 230 20.83 -1.51 0.17
N PRO A 231 21.45 -2.57 0.72
CA PRO A 231 20.82 -3.83 1.12
C PRO A 231 19.89 -3.63 2.31
N PHE A 232 18.83 -4.42 2.42
CA PHE A 232 17.93 -4.32 3.57
C PHE A 232 18.65 -4.63 4.88
N ARG A 233 18.17 -4.03 5.97
CA ARG A 233 18.58 -4.33 7.34
C ARG A 233 17.46 -5.02 8.09
N GLU A 234 17.79 -5.74 9.14
CA GLU A 234 16.83 -6.45 9.99
C GLU A 234 16.60 -5.68 11.29
N LEU A 235 15.34 -5.54 11.69
CA LEU A 235 14.93 -4.92 12.95
C LEU A 235 13.92 -5.81 13.68
N PRO A 236 13.84 -5.75 15.03
CA PRO A 236 12.76 -6.38 15.77
C PRO A 236 11.39 -5.81 15.36
N PHE A 237 10.40 -6.68 15.26
CA PHE A 237 9.00 -6.31 15.06
C PHE A 237 8.10 -7.33 15.76
N GLU A 238 7.49 -6.92 16.87
CA GLU A 238 6.70 -7.81 17.73
C GLU A 238 7.53 -9.03 18.18
N ASP A 239 7.09 -10.24 17.85
CA ASP A 239 7.76 -11.51 18.15
C ASP A 239 8.52 -12.07 16.94
N MET A 240 8.79 -11.25 15.93
CA MET A 240 9.57 -11.61 14.75
C MET A 240 10.65 -10.56 14.43
N VAL A 241 11.43 -10.86 13.38
CA VAL A 241 12.34 -9.91 12.75
C VAL A 241 11.76 -9.50 11.41
N ILE A 242 11.83 -8.20 11.09
CA ILE A 242 11.36 -7.65 9.83
C ILE A 242 12.51 -7.00 9.07
N ARG A 243 12.48 -7.13 7.74
CA ARG A 243 13.39 -6.40 6.86
C ARG A 243 12.93 -4.96 6.72
N CYS A 244 13.87 -4.03 6.72
CA CYS A 244 13.64 -2.59 6.58
C CYS A 244 14.64 -2.00 5.57
N PRO A 245 14.32 -0.83 4.97
CA PRO A 245 15.28 -0.08 4.15
C PRO A 245 16.62 0.14 4.86
N ALA A 246 17.73 0.03 4.13
CA ALA A 246 19.09 0.24 4.62
C ALA A 246 19.26 1.53 5.46
N GLN A 247 18.66 2.61 4.98
CA GLN A 247 18.67 3.94 5.59
C GLN A 247 17.26 4.30 6.08
N SER A 248 16.68 3.46 6.93
CA SER A 248 15.29 3.62 7.38
C SER A 248 15.01 5.00 7.97
N GLU A 249 15.92 5.53 8.78
CA GLU A 249 15.77 6.84 9.42
C GLU A 249 15.65 7.96 8.38
N LYS A 250 16.44 7.88 7.29
CA LYS A 250 16.40 8.86 6.20
C LYS A 250 15.11 8.77 5.38
N VAL A 251 14.60 7.56 5.19
CA VAL A 251 13.29 7.35 4.54
C VAL A 251 12.19 7.97 5.41
N LEU A 252 12.18 7.65 6.72
CA LEU A 252 11.21 8.16 7.68
C LEU A 252 11.29 9.69 7.83
N GLU A 253 12.48 10.27 7.87
CA GLU A 253 12.68 11.73 7.92
C GLU A 253 12.11 12.42 6.66
N GLY A 254 12.32 11.83 5.47
CA GLY A 254 11.76 12.37 4.23
C GLY A 254 10.23 12.34 4.17
N LEU A 255 9.60 11.36 4.82
CA LEU A 255 8.14 11.19 4.85
C LEU A 255 7.47 12.01 5.96
N TYR A 256 8.01 11.93 7.18
CA TYR A 256 7.38 12.40 8.41
C TYR A 256 8.11 13.55 9.10
N GLY A 257 9.34 13.90 8.69
CA GLY A 257 10.16 14.89 9.38
C GLY A 257 10.70 14.34 10.71
N ASN A 258 10.44 15.02 11.83
CA ASN A 258 10.87 14.57 13.16
C ASN A 258 10.05 13.37 13.65
N PHE A 259 10.25 12.20 13.03
CA PHE A 259 9.42 11.01 13.22
C PHE A 259 9.55 10.37 14.62
N MET A 260 10.62 10.70 15.36
CA MET A 260 10.82 10.20 16.72
C MET A 260 9.93 10.92 17.75
N GLU A 261 9.47 12.12 17.44
CA GLU A 261 8.50 12.83 18.26
C GLU A 261 7.12 12.20 18.11
N TYR A 262 6.50 11.86 19.23
CA TYR A 262 5.13 11.35 19.20
C TYR A 262 4.14 12.48 18.92
N PRO A 263 3.08 12.21 18.13
CA PRO A 263 1.98 13.15 18.02
C PRO A 263 1.35 13.38 19.41
N PRO A 264 0.67 14.52 19.63
CA PRO A 264 -0.05 14.76 20.87
C PRO A 264 -1.09 13.66 21.11
N GLU A 265 -1.39 13.36 22.38
CA GLU A 265 -2.31 12.26 22.73
C GLU A 265 -3.68 12.35 22.05
N SER A 266 -4.19 13.57 21.82
CA SER A 266 -5.44 13.80 21.11
C SER A 266 -5.45 13.34 19.66
N ALA A 267 -4.26 13.20 19.05
CA ALA A 267 -4.04 12.72 17.69
C ALA A 267 -3.56 11.25 17.62
N ARG A 268 -3.33 10.59 18.77
CA ARG A 268 -2.96 9.16 18.85
C ARG A 268 -4.21 8.28 18.74
N LYS A 269 -4.80 8.26 17.55
CA LYS A 269 -6.03 7.50 17.25
C LYS A 269 -5.81 6.70 15.97
N SER A 270 -6.49 5.55 15.88
CA SER A 270 -6.53 4.76 14.64
C SER A 270 -7.03 5.62 13.49
N ARG A 271 -6.38 5.45 12.34
CA ARG A 271 -6.64 6.22 11.13
C ARG A 271 -8.05 5.96 10.61
N HIS A 272 -8.53 4.72 10.73
CA HIS A 272 -9.76 4.29 10.09
C HIS A 272 -10.95 4.04 11.03
N ARG A 273 -10.79 4.19 12.36
CA ARG A 273 -11.76 3.75 13.39
C ARG A 273 -12.24 2.33 13.09
N VAL A 274 -11.64 1.36 13.77
CA VAL A 274 -11.93 -0.05 13.54
C VAL A 274 -13.06 -0.55 14.44
N GLU A 275 -13.98 -1.32 13.88
CA GLU A 275 -14.97 -2.11 14.60
C GLU A 275 -14.79 -3.59 14.26
N ILE A 276 -14.82 -4.48 15.26
CA ILE A 276 -14.81 -5.93 15.07
C ILE A 276 -16.25 -6.43 15.01
N ILE A 277 -16.56 -7.22 13.98
CA ILE A 277 -17.83 -7.92 13.85
C ILE A 277 -17.71 -9.25 14.58
N ARG A 278 -18.47 -9.39 15.67
CA ARG A 278 -18.59 -10.62 16.43
C ARG A 278 -19.89 -11.31 16.00
N ASP A 279 -19.76 -12.57 15.56
CA ASP A 279 -20.90 -13.44 15.27
C ASP A 279 -21.70 -13.78 16.54
#